data_AF-N1W1Y8-F1
#
_entry.id   AF-N1W1Y8-F1
#
_cell.length_a   1.000
_cell.length_b   1.000
_cell.length_c   1.000
_cell.angle_alpha   90.00
_cell.angle_beta   90.00
_cell.angle_gamma   90.00
#
_symmetry.space_group_name_H-M   'P 1'
#
loop_
_entity.id
_entity.type
_entity.pdbx_description
1 polymer ?
#
loop_
_entity_poly.entity_id
_entity_poly.type
_entity_poly.pdbx_seq_one_letter_code
_entity_poly.pdbx_strand_id
1 'polypeptide(L)'
;MLTLKKHQSGPLTKQVLLIILDGVGFTEKGFENGNAVAKAQMPVLKGLWKTHPTVLLKAHGTAVGMPSDEDMGNSEVGHNVLGSGRIFDQGAKLVSQSIENGSLFAGPIWKKCISNCISNQSTFHFLGLFSDGNVHSHIDHLKALIDNAIKENVKKIRLHILLDGRDVPEKSALDYLNPFEEYLDTYRKDGIDIQIASGGGRMELTMDRYDADWSMVERGWNHHVEGEGRTFKSAKEAIETFRLENPSVIDQYLPGFVIGDSNGKPIGKVEDNDSVVFFNFRGDRAIEISRAFTEESLTNFNRKRFPKVEFAGMMQYDGDLFIPKQYLVAPPAIDRTMGEYFANEGVAQYALSETQKYGHVTFFWNGNKSGYFNQKLETYEEVKSDIIPFDQKPEMKAKEITDNLVLALTSHKFPFLRVNYANGDMVGHTGNMDATVRGLEYLDVCLERVKKICDETGTVLCITADHGNADEMYQLTKKGIAETAKDGKPVPKTSHTLNPVQFVLYDPKGKIKLDQNLKEKGLANVAATMMDLLGFEAPEGYHPSLIQRN
;
A
#
# COMPACT_ATOMS: atom_id res chain seq x y z
N MET A 1 5.59 15.48 -27.34
CA MET A 1 5.09 16.19 -26.14
C MET A 1 3.66 15.76 -25.91
N LEU A 2 3.27 15.49 -24.67
CA LEU A 2 1.89 15.18 -24.35
C LEU A 2 1.03 16.44 -24.53
N THR A 3 -0.12 16.31 -25.19
CA THR A 3 -1.03 17.43 -25.44
C THR A 3 -2.46 17.05 -25.13
N LEU A 4 -3.26 17.99 -24.66
CA LEU A 4 -4.69 17.81 -24.41
C LEU A 4 -5.52 18.51 -25.50
N LYS A 5 -6.58 17.84 -25.95
CA LYS A 5 -7.58 18.49 -26.81
C LYS A 5 -8.44 19.42 -25.96
N LYS A 6 -8.72 20.62 -26.46
CA LYS A 6 -9.56 21.60 -25.77
C LYS A 6 -11.02 21.42 -26.18
N HIS A 7 -11.93 21.52 -25.22
CA HIS A 7 -13.36 21.57 -25.48
C HIS A 7 -13.72 22.84 -26.24
N GLN A 8 -14.57 22.71 -27.26
CA GLN A 8 -15.04 23.86 -28.05
C GLN A 8 -15.85 24.86 -27.20
N SER A 9 -16.57 24.36 -26.19
CA SER A 9 -17.32 25.18 -25.22
C SER A 9 -16.41 25.94 -24.24
N GLY A 10 -15.11 25.67 -24.26
CA GLY A 10 -14.13 26.29 -23.37
C GLY A 10 -14.18 25.76 -21.93
N PRO A 11 -13.46 26.43 -21.01
CA PRO A 11 -13.43 26.06 -19.60
C PRO A 11 -14.75 26.37 -18.90
N LEU A 12 -15.17 25.48 -17.99
CA LEU A 12 -16.34 25.72 -17.12
C LEU A 12 -15.96 26.66 -15.95
N THR A 13 -14.70 26.62 -15.54
CA THR A 13 -14.12 27.50 -14.54
C THR A 13 -12.69 27.91 -14.90
N LYS A 14 -12.25 29.06 -14.37
CA LYS A 14 -10.85 29.51 -14.48
C LYS A 14 -9.95 28.84 -13.44
N GLN A 15 -10.53 28.43 -12.32
CA GLN A 15 -9.81 27.88 -11.17
C GLN A 15 -10.62 26.73 -10.58
N VAL A 16 -9.96 25.59 -10.35
CA VAL A 16 -10.52 24.44 -9.64
C VAL A 16 -9.59 24.03 -8.50
N LEU A 17 -10.19 23.83 -7.33
CA LEU A 17 -9.54 23.31 -6.13
C LEU A 17 -10.04 21.90 -5.86
N LEU A 18 -9.12 20.94 -5.79
CA LEU A 18 -9.38 19.59 -5.31
C LEU A 18 -8.83 19.42 -3.90
N ILE A 19 -9.71 19.11 -2.94
CA ILE A 19 -9.35 18.74 -1.58
C ILE A 19 -9.48 17.22 -1.41
N ILE A 20 -8.41 16.60 -0.90
CA ILE A 20 -8.37 15.22 -0.45
C ILE A 20 -8.44 15.24 1.08
N LEU A 21 -9.51 14.72 1.65
CA LEU A 21 -9.68 14.47 3.08
C LEU A 21 -9.19 13.05 3.36
N ASP A 22 -7.89 12.92 3.63
CA ASP A 22 -7.22 11.62 3.74
C ASP A 22 -7.89 10.74 4.80
N GLY A 23 -8.21 9.49 4.45
CA GLY A 23 -8.85 8.53 5.35
C GLY A 23 -10.29 8.88 5.77
N VAL A 24 -11.03 9.67 4.99
CA VAL A 24 -12.45 10.01 5.26
C VAL A 24 -13.39 9.26 4.30
N GLY A 25 -13.73 8.02 4.66
CA GLY A 25 -14.67 7.18 3.92
C GLY A 25 -16.14 7.41 4.29
N PHE A 26 -17.02 6.64 3.67
CA PHE A 26 -18.47 6.68 3.87
C PHE A 26 -19.04 5.29 4.16
N THR A 27 -19.78 5.19 5.27
CA THR A 27 -20.57 4.02 5.61
C THR A 27 -21.90 4.46 6.22
N GLU A 28 -22.95 3.65 6.05
CA GLU A 28 -24.26 3.88 6.67
C GLU A 28 -24.27 3.55 8.17
N LYS A 29 -23.25 2.82 8.65
CA LYS A 29 -23.13 2.48 10.07
C LYS A 29 -22.92 3.74 10.91
N GLY A 30 -23.64 3.82 12.04
CA GLY A 30 -23.57 4.96 12.93
C GLY A 30 -22.34 4.94 13.85
N PHE A 31 -22.23 5.98 14.69
CA PHE A 31 -21.11 6.17 15.60
C PHE A 31 -21.01 5.08 16.68
N GLU A 32 -22.12 4.41 16.99
CA GLU A 32 -22.17 3.25 17.89
C GLU A 32 -21.32 2.08 17.38
N ASN A 33 -21.06 2.04 16.07
CA ASN A 33 -20.21 1.05 15.40
C ASN A 33 -18.86 1.64 14.98
N GLY A 34 -18.40 2.71 15.63
CA GLY A 34 -17.06 3.23 15.41
C GLY A 34 -16.92 4.25 14.27
N ASN A 35 -18.01 4.77 13.71
CA ASN A 35 -17.91 5.79 12.66
C ASN A 35 -17.65 7.20 13.24
N ALA A 36 -16.40 7.67 13.22
CA ALA A 36 -16.05 9.01 13.69
C ALA A 36 -16.60 10.12 12.79
N VAL A 37 -16.68 9.87 11.47
CA VAL A 37 -17.28 10.79 10.48
C VAL A 37 -18.76 11.04 10.80
N ALA A 38 -19.50 10.00 11.18
CA ALA A 38 -20.88 10.13 11.66
C ALA A 38 -20.96 10.91 12.97
N LYS A 39 -20.07 10.63 13.93
CA LYS A 39 -20.03 11.26 15.26
C LYS A 39 -19.68 12.75 15.24
N ALA A 40 -18.73 13.15 14.39
CA ALA A 40 -18.20 14.51 14.35
C ALA A 40 -19.21 15.55 13.87
N GLN A 41 -19.23 16.73 14.52
CA GLN A 41 -20.04 17.86 14.06
C GLN A 41 -19.34 18.61 12.92
N MET A 42 -19.68 18.25 11.70
CA MET A 42 -19.12 18.84 10.48
C MET A 42 -20.20 19.52 9.63
N PRO A 43 -20.82 20.62 10.10
CA PRO A 43 -21.93 21.28 9.40
C PRO A 43 -21.58 21.74 7.98
N VAL A 44 -20.34 22.12 7.70
CA VAL A 44 -19.94 22.55 6.35
C VAL A 44 -19.87 21.36 5.41
N LEU A 45 -19.07 20.36 5.74
CA LEU A 45 -18.86 19.18 4.89
C LEU A 45 -20.15 18.36 4.73
N LYS A 46 -20.86 18.07 5.82
CA LYS A 46 -22.15 17.36 5.76
C LYS A 46 -23.22 18.20 5.04
N GLY A 47 -23.16 19.53 5.19
CA GLY A 47 -24.00 20.46 4.44
C GLY A 47 -23.76 20.36 2.94
N LEU A 48 -22.49 20.37 2.51
CA LEU A 48 -22.10 20.19 1.11
C LEU A 48 -22.61 18.85 0.57
N TRP A 49 -22.35 17.74 1.26
CA TRP A 49 -22.82 16.40 0.85
C TRP A 49 -24.33 16.32 0.67
N LYS A 50 -25.10 17.01 1.53
CA LYS A 50 -26.56 17.00 1.48
C LYS A 50 -27.14 17.89 0.38
N THR A 51 -26.51 19.03 0.11
CA THR A 51 -27.12 20.11 -0.68
C THR A 51 -26.50 20.30 -2.06
N HIS A 52 -25.37 19.64 -2.35
CA HIS A 52 -24.65 19.77 -3.61
C HIS A 52 -24.47 18.41 -4.28
N PRO A 53 -24.21 18.39 -5.61
CA PRO A 53 -23.99 17.15 -6.33
C PRO A 53 -22.89 16.31 -5.67
N THR A 54 -23.28 15.12 -5.17
CA THR A 54 -22.40 14.22 -4.43
C THR A 54 -22.60 12.78 -4.93
N VAL A 55 -21.50 12.06 -5.11
CA VAL A 55 -21.49 10.63 -5.49
C VAL A 55 -20.51 9.86 -4.62
N LEU A 56 -20.69 8.54 -4.56
CA LEU A 56 -19.71 7.63 -3.96
C LEU A 56 -18.72 7.14 -5.02
N LEU A 57 -17.45 7.12 -4.66
CA LEU A 57 -16.36 6.59 -5.46
C LEU A 57 -15.82 5.31 -4.80
N LYS A 58 -15.61 4.26 -5.59
CA LYS A 58 -14.78 3.13 -5.17
C LYS A 58 -13.34 3.61 -4.93
N ALA A 59 -12.79 3.23 -3.79
CA ALA A 59 -11.47 3.67 -3.30
C ALA A 59 -10.63 2.51 -2.70
N HIS A 60 -10.99 1.27 -2.99
CA HIS A 60 -10.27 0.07 -2.54
C HIS A 60 -10.29 -0.99 -3.64
N GLY A 61 -9.58 -2.08 -3.40
CA GLY A 61 -9.64 -3.26 -4.23
C GLY A 61 -9.20 -3.04 -5.67
N THR A 62 -9.82 -3.79 -6.58
CA THR A 62 -9.49 -3.73 -8.02
C THR A 62 -9.75 -2.33 -8.62
N ALA A 63 -10.64 -1.55 -8.03
CA ALA A 63 -10.94 -0.18 -8.47
C ALA A 63 -9.78 0.81 -8.27
N VAL A 64 -8.79 0.46 -7.47
CA VAL A 64 -7.54 1.23 -7.30
C VAL A 64 -6.29 0.41 -7.64
N GLY A 65 -6.48 -0.76 -8.26
CA GLY A 65 -5.39 -1.61 -8.74
C GLY A 65 -4.89 -2.65 -7.74
N MET A 66 -5.53 -2.79 -6.57
CA MET A 66 -5.19 -3.84 -5.61
C MET A 66 -5.58 -5.23 -6.15
N PRO A 67 -4.93 -6.30 -5.64
CA PRO A 67 -5.15 -7.66 -6.15
C PRO A 67 -6.60 -8.17 -6.06
N SER A 68 -7.34 -7.80 -5.02
CA SER A 68 -8.71 -8.27 -4.79
C SER A 68 -9.60 -7.19 -4.17
N ASP A 69 -10.93 -7.32 -4.29
CA ASP A 69 -11.88 -6.40 -3.64
C ASP A 69 -11.93 -6.55 -2.10
N GLU A 70 -11.21 -7.52 -1.53
CA GLU A 70 -11.00 -7.63 -0.08
C GLU A 70 -9.83 -6.79 0.43
N ASP A 71 -9.04 -6.22 -0.50
CA ASP A 71 -7.88 -5.39 -0.17
C ASP A 71 -8.27 -3.93 0.02
N MET A 72 -7.91 -3.39 1.17
CA MET A 72 -8.11 -1.98 1.51
C MET A 72 -7.30 -1.08 0.58
N GLY A 73 -7.87 0.09 0.26
CA GLY A 73 -7.10 1.17 -0.35
C GLY A 73 -6.05 1.70 0.63
N ASN A 74 -5.12 2.49 0.11
CA ASN A 74 -4.14 3.25 0.87
C ASN A 74 -3.78 4.52 0.10
N SER A 75 -3.08 5.44 0.75
CA SER A 75 -2.79 6.74 0.16
C SER A 75 -1.92 6.67 -1.09
N GLU A 76 -0.97 5.73 -1.18
CA GLU A 76 -0.16 5.55 -2.41
C GLU A 76 -1.07 5.23 -3.61
N VAL A 77 -1.84 4.13 -3.53
CA VAL A 77 -2.67 3.70 -4.66
C VAL A 77 -3.79 4.70 -4.95
N GLY A 78 -4.36 5.31 -3.91
CA GLY A 78 -5.39 6.33 -4.04
C GLY A 78 -4.87 7.56 -4.79
N HIS A 79 -3.73 8.12 -4.36
CA HIS A 79 -3.14 9.29 -5.01
C HIS A 79 -2.61 9.00 -6.42
N ASN A 80 -2.06 7.80 -6.66
CA ASN A 80 -1.68 7.36 -8.00
C ASN A 80 -2.87 7.38 -8.96
N VAL A 81 -4.01 6.84 -8.54
CA VAL A 81 -5.22 6.75 -9.36
C VAL A 81 -5.86 8.14 -9.55
N LEU A 82 -5.95 8.94 -8.48
CA LEU A 82 -6.44 10.32 -8.54
C LEU A 82 -5.61 11.20 -9.49
N GLY A 83 -4.29 11.07 -9.47
CA GLY A 83 -3.38 11.86 -10.29
C GLY A 83 -3.28 11.39 -11.74
N SER A 84 -3.48 10.09 -12.00
CA SER A 84 -3.30 9.49 -13.32
C SER A 84 -4.59 9.26 -14.12
N GLY A 85 -5.75 9.33 -13.46
CA GLY A 85 -7.06 9.04 -14.07
C GLY A 85 -7.25 7.60 -14.54
N ARG A 86 -6.33 6.71 -14.13
CA ARG A 86 -6.18 5.34 -14.62
C ARG A 86 -5.92 4.40 -13.46
N ILE A 87 -6.24 3.14 -13.68
CA ILE A 87 -6.00 2.07 -12.72
C ILE A 87 -4.76 1.31 -13.19
N PHE A 88 -3.80 1.12 -12.30
CA PHE A 88 -2.56 0.39 -12.56
C PHE A 88 -2.51 -0.80 -11.63
N ASP A 89 -2.18 -1.97 -12.19
CA ASP A 89 -2.11 -3.18 -11.39
C ASP A 89 -0.99 -3.09 -10.34
N GLN A 90 -1.30 -3.52 -9.12
CA GLN A 90 -0.36 -3.62 -8.00
C GLN A 90 -0.14 -5.09 -7.61
N GLY A 91 0.83 -5.32 -6.72
CA GLY A 91 1.05 -6.64 -6.12
C GLY A 91 1.40 -7.71 -7.17
N ALA A 92 0.69 -8.83 -7.11
CA ALA A 92 0.96 -10.04 -7.89
C ALA A 92 1.17 -9.78 -9.40
N LYS A 93 0.29 -8.97 -10.01
CA LYS A 93 0.30 -8.75 -11.45
C LYS A 93 1.45 -7.87 -11.91
N LEU A 94 1.82 -6.87 -11.11
CA LEU A 94 3.02 -6.06 -11.35
C LEU A 94 4.29 -6.92 -11.26
N VAL A 95 4.36 -7.79 -10.25
CA VAL A 95 5.49 -8.73 -10.10
C VAL A 95 5.57 -9.66 -11.31
N SER A 96 4.46 -10.28 -11.71
CA SER A 96 4.42 -11.14 -12.90
C SER A 96 4.91 -10.41 -14.15
N GLN A 97 4.41 -9.20 -14.41
CA GLN A 97 4.86 -8.39 -15.55
C GLN A 97 6.36 -8.06 -15.49
N SER A 98 6.88 -7.71 -14.31
CA SER A 98 8.29 -7.37 -14.12
C SER A 98 9.24 -8.56 -14.34
N ILE A 99 8.77 -9.77 -14.02
CA ILE A 99 9.48 -11.02 -14.29
C ILE A 99 9.43 -11.32 -15.80
N GLU A 100 8.26 -11.25 -16.40
CA GLU A 100 8.00 -11.61 -17.79
C GLU A 100 8.73 -10.69 -18.78
N ASN A 101 8.80 -9.38 -18.48
CA ASN A 101 9.55 -8.41 -19.29
C ASN A 101 11.03 -8.26 -18.88
N GLY A 102 11.48 -8.97 -17.83
CA GLY A 102 12.85 -8.98 -17.34
C GLY A 102 13.31 -7.72 -16.58
N SER A 103 12.43 -6.74 -16.35
CA SER A 103 12.77 -5.49 -15.64
C SER A 103 13.20 -5.72 -14.19
N LEU A 104 12.63 -6.71 -13.51
CA LEU A 104 13.06 -7.12 -12.17
C LEU A 104 14.56 -7.49 -12.17
N PHE A 105 14.96 -8.37 -13.09
CA PHE A 105 16.33 -8.89 -13.17
C PHE A 105 17.34 -7.88 -13.71
N ALA A 106 16.88 -6.86 -14.42
CA ALA A 106 17.71 -5.71 -14.81
C ALA A 106 17.87 -4.67 -13.69
N GLY A 107 17.03 -4.75 -12.65
CA GLY A 107 16.98 -3.79 -11.55
C GLY A 107 18.26 -3.77 -10.70
N PRO A 108 18.63 -2.59 -10.16
CA PRO A 108 19.87 -2.42 -9.41
C PRO A 108 19.92 -3.25 -8.12
N ILE A 109 18.78 -3.45 -7.45
CA ILE A 109 18.71 -4.22 -6.21
C ILE A 109 18.93 -5.71 -6.48
N TRP A 110 18.33 -6.26 -7.53
CA TRP A 110 18.60 -7.64 -7.95
C TRP A 110 20.09 -7.85 -8.24
N LYS A 111 20.71 -6.96 -9.03
CA LYS A 111 22.15 -7.01 -9.32
C LYS A 111 23.02 -6.91 -8.07
N LYS A 112 22.59 -6.11 -7.09
CA LYS A 112 23.29 -5.96 -5.81
C LYS A 112 23.24 -7.26 -4.99
N CYS A 113 22.08 -7.90 -4.86
CA CYS A 113 21.96 -9.21 -4.19
C CYS A 113 22.83 -10.27 -4.88
N ILE A 114 22.76 -10.37 -6.21
CA ILE A 114 23.59 -11.31 -6.99
C ILE A 114 25.08 -11.05 -6.77
N SER A 115 25.51 -9.80 -6.91
CA SER A 115 26.91 -9.41 -6.73
C SER A 115 27.40 -9.67 -5.30
N ASN A 116 26.58 -9.38 -4.29
CA ASN A 116 26.93 -9.63 -2.89
C ASN A 116 27.16 -11.13 -2.65
N CYS A 117 26.25 -11.99 -3.11
CA CYS A 117 26.39 -13.44 -2.96
C CYS A 117 27.64 -13.98 -3.67
N ILE A 118 27.87 -13.58 -4.93
CA ILE A 118 29.01 -14.08 -5.73
C ILE A 118 30.35 -13.60 -5.17
N SER A 119 30.46 -12.31 -4.84
CA SER A 119 31.72 -11.72 -4.37
C SER A 119 32.17 -12.28 -3.02
N ASN A 120 31.22 -12.64 -2.15
CA ASN A 120 31.50 -13.22 -0.84
C ASN A 120 31.52 -14.75 -0.84
N GLN A 121 31.25 -15.40 -1.99
CA GLN A 121 31.08 -16.86 -2.08
C GLN A 121 30.10 -17.41 -1.04
N SER A 122 29.05 -16.62 -0.77
CA SER A 122 28.09 -16.85 0.30
C SER A 122 26.83 -17.54 -0.24
N THR A 123 25.75 -17.56 0.54
CA THR A 123 24.49 -18.24 0.23
C THR A 123 23.45 -17.23 -0.24
N PHE A 124 22.66 -17.58 -1.24
CA PHE A 124 21.47 -16.83 -1.64
C PHE A 124 20.22 -17.50 -1.05
N HIS A 125 19.50 -16.77 -0.20
CA HIS A 125 18.32 -17.25 0.49
C HIS A 125 17.03 -16.69 -0.13
N PHE A 126 16.04 -17.56 -0.29
CA PHE A 126 14.67 -17.16 -0.58
C PHE A 126 13.77 -17.56 0.59
N LEU A 127 13.02 -16.61 1.12
CA LEU A 127 12.09 -16.79 2.24
C LEU A 127 10.69 -16.28 1.83
N GLY A 128 9.64 -17.03 2.10
CA GLY A 128 8.28 -16.60 1.76
C GLY A 128 7.24 -17.72 1.76
N LEU A 129 5.99 -17.33 1.49
CA LEU A 129 4.83 -18.23 1.41
C LEU A 129 4.94 -19.13 0.19
N PHE A 130 4.74 -20.44 0.38
CA PHE A 130 5.02 -21.47 -0.61
C PHE A 130 3.74 -22.15 -1.09
N SER A 131 3.08 -21.52 -2.07
CA SER A 131 1.88 -22.01 -2.74
C SER A 131 1.63 -21.25 -4.06
N ASP A 132 0.58 -21.61 -4.79
CA ASP A 132 0.03 -20.85 -5.92
C ASP A 132 -1.18 -19.98 -5.54
N GLY A 133 -1.39 -19.72 -4.23
CA GLY A 133 -2.55 -18.96 -3.74
C GLY A 133 -2.60 -17.51 -4.25
N ASN A 134 -1.47 -16.94 -4.67
CA ASN A 134 -1.37 -15.62 -5.31
C ASN A 134 -1.89 -14.43 -4.47
N VAL A 135 -2.01 -14.59 -3.16
CA VAL A 135 -2.41 -13.51 -2.23
C VAL A 135 -1.19 -12.79 -1.65
N HIS A 136 -0.20 -13.56 -1.18
CA HIS A 136 1.04 -12.99 -0.63
C HIS A 136 2.26 -13.23 -1.52
N SER A 137 2.28 -14.33 -2.26
CA SER A 137 3.39 -14.76 -3.13
C SER A 137 2.82 -15.71 -4.19
N HIS A 138 3.67 -16.13 -5.13
CA HIS A 138 3.35 -17.20 -6.08
C HIS A 138 4.57 -18.11 -6.29
N ILE A 139 4.37 -19.42 -6.29
CA ILE A 139 5.46 -20.40 -6.46
C ILE A 139 6.21 -20.22 -7.78
N ASP A 140 5.54 -19.80 -8.85
CA ASP A 140 6.22 -19.53 -10.13
C ASP A 140 7.07 -18.25 -10.10
N HIS A 141 6.75 -17.26 -9.26
CA HIS A 141 7.66 -16.13 -9.03
C HIS A 141 8.95 -16.61 -8.39
N LEU A 142 8.85 -17.50 -7.39
CA LEU A 142 10.02 -18.12 -6.75
C LEU A 142 10.86 -18.92 -7.76
N LYS A 143 10.24 -19.74 -8.62
CA LYS A 143 10.97 -20.46 -9.68
C LYS A 143 11.72 -19.48 -10.61
N ALA A 144 11.06 -18.41 -11.06
CA ALA A 144 11.70 -17.42 -11.93
C ALA A 144 12.88 -16.71 -11.26
N LEU A 145 12.80 -16.42 -9.95
CA LEU A 145 13.92 -15.88 -9.19
C LEU A 145 15.08 -16.89 -9.11
N ILE A 146 14.81 -18.16 -8.81
CA ILE A 146 15.83 -19.23 -8.76
C ILE A 146 16.51 -19.39 -10.13
N ASP A 147 15.73 -19.52 -11.19
CA ASP A 147 16.22 -19.71 -12.56
C ASP A 147 17.20 -18.58 -12.95
N ASN A 148 16.83 -17.33 -12.66
CA ASN A 148 17.66 -16.17 -12.97
C ASN A 148 18.88 -16.07 -12.06
N ALA A 149 18.78 -16.41 -10.77
CA ALA A 149 19.94 -16.43 -9.88
C ALA A 149 21.00 -17.44 -10.35
N ILE A 150 20.56 -18.64 -10.75
CA ILE A 150 21.45 -19.69 -11.29
C ILE A 150 22.05 -19.25 -12.64
N LYS A 151 21.23 -18.66 -13.53
CA LYS A 151 21.69 -18.08 -14.82
C LYS A 151 22.75 -16.99 -14.62
N GLU A 152 22.66 -16.24 -13.52
CA GLU A 152 23.65 -15.23 -13.14
C GLU A 152 24.81 -15.78 -12.28
N ASN A 153 24.97 -17.11 -12.23
CA ASN A 153 26.07 -17.85 -11.61
C ASN A 153 26.04 -17.99 -10.07
N VAL A 154 24.90 -17.78 -9.42
CA VAL A 154 24.73 -18.18 -8.02
C VAL A 154 24.85 -19.70 -7.90
N LYS A 155 25.74 -20.18 -7.02
CA LYS A 155 26.05 -21.62 -6.87
C LYS A 155 25.41 -22.27 -5.65
N LYS A 156 25.04 -21.47 -4.64
CA LYS A 156 24.50 -21.95 -3.37
C LYS A 156 23.21 -21.23 -3.02
N ILE A 157 22.10 -21.96 -3.01
CA ILE A 157 20.76 -21.43 -2.77
C ILE A 157 20.10 -22.19 -1.60
N ARG A 158 19.43 -21.45 -0.71
CA ARG A 158 18.64 -22.01 0.39
C ARG A 158 17.22 -21.46 0.41
N LEU A 159 16.25 -22.33 0.63
CA LEU A 159 14.84 -21.99 0.61
C LEU A 159 14.24 -22.13 2.01
N HIS A 160 13.52 -21.12 2.45
CA HIS A 160 12.77 -21.11 3.70
C HIS A 160 11.29 -21.00 3.39
N ILE A 161 10.60 -22.14 3.41
CA ILE A 161 9.23 -22.25 2.89
C ILE A 161 8.19 -22.10 4.00
N LEU A 162 7.30 -21.11 3.86
CA LEU A 162 6.16 -20.93 4.76
C LEU A 162 4.96 -21.62 4.13
N LEU A 163 4.44 -22.66 4.78
CA LEU A 163 3.36 -23.49 4.25
C LEU A 163 2.01 -22.76 4.38
N ASP A 164 1.19 -22.86 3.35
CA ASP A 164 0.01 -22.02 3.21
C ASP A 164 -1.25 -22.60 3.85
N GLY A 165 -1.99 -23.48 3.16
CA GLY A 165 -3.22 -24.10 3.67
C GLY A 165 -4.33 -23.13 4.08
N ARG A 166 -4.23 -21.86 3.69
CA ARG A 166 -5.21 -20.81 3.95
C ARG A 166 -5.72 -20.18 2.66
N ASP A 167 -4.81 -19.82 1.76
CA ASP A 167 -5.17 -19.27 0.44
C ASP A 167 -5.35 -20.38 -0.61
N VAL A 168 -5.00 -21.62 -0.22
CA VAL A 168 -5.11 -22.88 -0.97
C VAL A 168 -5.69 -23.97 -0.05
N PRO A 169 -6.09 -25.17 -0.54
CA PRO A 169 -6.66 -26.21 0.30
C PRO A 169 -5.82 -26.53 1.54
N GLU A 170 -6.47 -26.75 2.67
CA GLU A 170 -5.86 -26.84 4.01
C GLU A 170 -4.77 -27.91 4.18
N LYS A 171 -4.72 -28.91 3.29
CA LYS A 171 -3.76 -30.02 3.33
C LYS A 171 -3.15 -30.31 1.95
N SER A 172 -2.56 -29.29 1.33
CA SER A 172 -1.99 -29.30 -0.02
C SER A 172 -0.46 -29.13 -0.08
N ALA A 173 0.23 -28.93 1.05
CA ALA A 173 1.68 -28.67 1.07
C ALA A 173 2.52 -29.69 0.28
N LEU A 174 2.18 -30.99 0.33
CA LEU A 174 2.89 -32.03 -0.42
C LEU A 174 2.60 -31.97 -1.94
N ASP A 175 1.45 -31.43 -2.34
CA ASP A 175 1.08 -31.28 -3.75
C ASP A 175 1.95 -30.20 -4.42
N TYR A 176 2.37 -29.18 -3.67
CA TYR A 176 3.35 -28.20 -4.12
C TYR A 176 4.80 -28.66 -3.94
N LEU A 177 5.10 -29.28 -2.80
CA LEU A 177 6.47 -29.66 -2.45
C LEU A 177 7.04 -30.72 -3.39
N ASN A 178 6.29 -31.78 -3.70
CA ASN A 178 6.84 -32.90 -4.48
C ASN A 178 7.27 -32.45 -5.90
N PRO A 179 6.43 -31.76 -6.70
CA PRO A 179 6.85 -31.27 -8.01
C PRO A 179 7.95 -30.20 -7.92
N PHE A 180 7.98 -29.42 -6.84
CA PHE A 180 9.01 -28.40 -6.67
C PHE A 180 10.37 -29.03 -6.36
N GLU A 181 10.46 -30.06 -5.52
CA GLU A 181 11.70 -30.82 -5.30
C GLU A 181 12.20 -31.50 -6.59
N GLU A 182 11.30 -32.05 -7.42
CA GLU A 182 11.67 -32.57 -8.75
C GLU A 182 12.28 -31.48 -9.65
N TYR A 183 11.73 -30.27 -9.61
CA TYR A 183 12.28 -29.09 -10.28
C TYR A 183 13.67 -28.71 -9.71
N LEU A 184 13.86 -28.68 -8.38
CA LEU A 184 15.17 -28.41 -7.77
C LEU A 184 16.22 -29.48 -8.14
N ASP A 185 15.82 -30.74 -8.24
CA ASP A 185 16.69 -31.85 -8.62
C ASP A 185 17.28 -31.69 -10.02
N THR A 186 16.61 -30.97 -10.92
CA THR A 186 17.18 -30.65 -12.25
C THR A 186 18.47 -29.83 -12.10
N TYR A 187 18.48 -28.85 -11.20
CA TYR A 187 19.66 -28.03 -10.94
C TYR A 187 20.72 -28.73 -10.08
N ARG A 188 20.31 -29.58 -9.14
CA ARG A 188 21.25 -30.38 -8.33
C ARG A 188 22.07 -31.33 -9.22
N LYS A 189 21.45 -31.91 -10.26
CA LYS A 189 22.15 -32.75 -11.25
C LYS A 189 23.21 -31.98 -12.03
N ASP A 190 23.00 -30.68 -12.23
CA ASP A 190 23.96 -29.75 -12.87
C ASP A 190 24.99 -29.19 -11.87
N GLY A 191 25.02 -29.70 -10.64
CA GLY A 191 26.01 -29.36 -9.61
C GLY A 191 25.72 -28.08 -8.82
N ILE A 192 24.50 -27.54 -8.90
CA ILE A 192 24.07 -26.40 -8.08
C ILE A 192 23.72 -26.89 -6.66
N ASP A 193 24.26 -26.25 -5.63
CA ASP A 193 23.90 -26.53 -4.24
C ASP A 193 22.62 -25.77 -3.87
N ILE A 194 21.46 -26.32 -4.25
CA ILE A 194 20.13 -25.75 -3.98
C ILE A 194 19.27 -26.66 -3.10
N GLN A 195 18.83 -26.19 -1.94
CA GLN A 195 18.13 -27.03 -0.95
C GLN A 195 17.09 -26.24 -0.13
N ILE A 196 16.01 -26.91 0.29
CA ILE A 196 15.11 -26.39 1.33
C ILE A 196 15.81 -26.50 2.68
N ALA A 197 15.95 -25.39 3.40
CA ALA A 197 16.71 -25.29 4.64
C ALA A 197 15.83 -25.33 5.90
N SER A 198 14.62 -24.80 5.81
CA SER A 198 13.67 -24.76 6.93
C SER A 198 12.28 -24.43 6.42
N GLY A 199 11.28 -24.59 7.27
CA GLY A 199 9.94 -24.13 6.96
C GLY A 199 8.96 -24.40 8.09
N GLY A 200 7.68 -24.24 7.79
CA GLY A 200 6.56 -24.54 8.68
C GLY A 200 5.35 -23.69 8.32
N GLY A 201 4.25 -23.87 9.04
CA GLY A 201 2.99 -23.19 8.77
C GLY A 201 3.08 -21.68 8.91
N ARG A 202 2.43 -20.95 7.99
CA ARG A 202 2.38 -19.48 7.98
C ARG A 202 1.82 -18.84 9.26
N MET A 203 1.05 -19.58 10.07
CA MET A 203 0.52 -19.12 11.35
C MET A 203 1.36 -19.58 12.55
N GLU A 204 2.40 -20.39 12.32
CA GLU A 204 3.34 -20.84 13.36
C GLU A 204 4.62 -20.01 13.38
N LEU A 205 5.07 -19.52 12.23
CA LEU A 205 6.31 -18.76 12.08
C LEU A 205 6.22 -17.63 11.05
N THR A 206 6.99 -16.57 11.31
CA THR A 206 7.36 -15.48 10.39
C THR A 206 6.24 -14.52 9.98
N MET A 207 5.10 -15.04 9.52
CA MET A 207 4.06 -14.26 8.85
C MET A 207 3.03 -13.70 9.83
N ASP A 208 3.46 -13.13 10.96
CA ASP A 208 2.57 -12.32 11.79
C ASP A 208 2.24 -10.97 11.11
N ARG A 209 1.23 -10.25 11.62
CA ARG A 209 0.88 -8.91 11.14
C ARG A 209 0.33 -8.05 12.26
N TYR A 210 0.52 -6.75 12.10
CA TYR A 210 -0.03 -5.70 12.97
C TYR A 210 0.46 -5.80 14.42
N ASP A 211 1.71 -6.25 14.61
CA ASP A 211 2.37 -6.40 15.91
C ASP A 211 1.58 -7.31 16.87
N ALA A 212 0.82 -8.28 16.34
CA ALA A 212 -0.13 -9.07 17.11
C ALA A 212 0.55 -10.16 17.95
N ASP A 213 1.59 -10.79 17.42
CA ASP A 213 2.37 -11.87 18.02
C ASP A 213 3.82 -11.92 17.48
N TRP A 214 4.68 -11.06 18.00
CA TRP A 214 6.13 -11.08 17.71
C TRP A 214 6.82 -12.41 18.09
N SER A 215 6.21 -13.25 18.94
CA SER A 215 6.77 -14.57 19.22
C SER A 215 6.74 -15.49 17.99
N MET A 216 5.79 -15.26 17.06
CA MET A 216 5.75 -15.94 15.76
C MET A 216 6.93 -15.54 14.87
N VAL A 217 7.27 -14.24 14.86
CA VAL A 217 8.43 -13.72 14.14
C VAL A 217 9.73 -14.26 14.76
N GLU A 218 9.82 -14.29 16.09
CA GLU A 218 10.96 -14.87 16.80
C GLU A 218 11.13 -16.36 16.49
N ARG A 219 10.04 -17.15 16.48
CA ARG A 219 10.09 -18.56 16.07
C ARG A 219 10.62 -18.70 14.64
N GLY A 220 10.13 -17.89 13.71
CA GLY A 220 10.63 -17.84 12.34
C GLY A 220 12.12 -17.51 12.28
N TRP A 221 12.55 -16.47 12.98
CA TRP A 221 13.95 -16.05 13.08
C TRP A 221 14.85 -17.20 13.59
N ASN A 222 14.45 -17.87 14.67
CA ASN A 222 15.20 -18.99 15.23
C ASN A 222 15.37 -20.14 14.21
N HIS A 223 14.33 -20.46 13.44
CA HIS A 223 14.42 -21.53 12.42
C HIS A 223 15.27 -21.11 11.22
N HIS A 224 15.05 -19.90 10.69
CA HIS A 224 15.64 -19.46 9.44
C HIS A 224 17.09 -18.96 9.62
N VAL A 225 17.33 -18.15 10.65
CA VAL A 225 18.64 -17.50 10.89
C VAL A 225 19.52 -18.36 11.78
N GLU A 226 19.01 -18.85 12.91
CA GLU A 226 19.82 -19.62 13.86
C GLU A 226 19.94 -21.11 13.50
N GLY A 227 19.00 -21.62 12.69
CA GLY A 227 18.87 -23.03 12.39
C GLY A 227 18.44 -23.84 13.61
N GLU A 228 17.69 -23.23 14.52
CA GLU A 228 17.18 -23.85 15.74
C GLU A 228 15.75 -24.32 15.54
N GLY A 229 15.53 -25.63 15.66
CA GLY A 229 14.23 -26.26 15.52
C GLY A 229 14.37 -27.78 15.42
N ARG A 230 13.24 -28.48 15.31
CA ARG A 230 13.27 -29.93 15.10
C ARG A 230 13.90 -30.22 13.73
N THR A 231 14.94 -31.04 13.74
CA THR A 231 15.74 -31.33 12.55
C THR A 231 15.23 -32.57 11.80
N PHE A 232 15.16 -32.49 10.48
CA PHE A 232 14.75 -33.57 9.57
C PHE A 232 15.71 -33.66 8.37
N LYS A 233 15.64 -34.74 7.59
CA LYS A 233 16.47 -34.91 6.38
C LYS A 233 15.86 -34.26 5.15
N SER A 234 14.55 -34.02 5.15
CA SER A 234 13.84 -33.31 4.08
C SER A 234 12.58 -32.63 4.59
N ALA A 235 12.08 -31.64 3.84
CA ALA A 235 10.81 -30.99 4.15
C ALA A 235 9.64 -31.98 4.08
N LYS A 236 9.71 -32.95 3.16
CA LYS A 236 8.71 -34.01 3.02
C LYS A 236 8.63 -34.85 4.28
N GLU A 237 9.77 -35.31 4.79
CA GLU A 237 9.84 -36.07 6.05
C GLU A 237 9.27 -35.27 7.22
N ALA A 238 9.56 -33.97 7.31
CA ALA A 238 9.01 -33.11 8.36
C ALA A 238 7.48 -33.04 8.30
N ILE A 239 6.92 -32.74 7.13
CA ILE A 239 5.46 -32.60 6.93
C ILE A 239 4.75 -33.93 7.21
N GLU A 240 5.27 -35.05 6.69
CA GLU A 240 4.70 -36.38 6.93
C GLU A 240 4.77 -36.75 8.41
N THR A 241 5.90 -36.48 9.08
CA THR A 241 6.06 -36.77 10.52
C THR A 241 5.06 -35.98 11.37
N PHE A 242 4.92 -34.68 11.14
CA PHE A 242 3.97 -33.87 11.91
C PHE A 242 2.51 -34.29 11.69
N ARG A 243 2.16 -34.74 10.48
CA ARG A 243 0.83 -35.28 10.18
C ARG A 243 0.60 -36.65 10.80
N LEU A 244 1.64 -37.47 10.97
CA LEU A 244 1.54 -38.73 11.72
C LEU A 244 1.34 -38.47 13.22
N GLU A 245 2.06 -37.49 13.78
CA GLU A 245 1.96 -37.12 15.19
C GLU A 245 0.63 -36.42 15.51
N ASN A 246 0.13 -35.60 14.59
CA ASN A 246 -1.16 -34.93 14.71
C ASN A 246 -1.94 -34.98 13.39
N PRO A 247 -2.79 -36.00 13.17
CA PRO A 247 -3.55 -36.14 11.92
C PRO A 247 -4.50 -34.99 11.58
N SER A 248 -4.90 -34.17 12.57
CA SER A 248 -5.78 -33.02 12.33
C SER A 248 -5.03 -31.74 11.98
N VAL A 249 -3.69 -31.71 12.10
CA VAL A 249 -2.91 -30.53 11.72
C VAL A 249 -3.08 -30.22 10.24
N ILE A 250 -3.28 -28.94 9.93
CA ILE A 250 -3.38 -28.40 8.57
C ILE A 250 -2.14 -27.54 8.28
N ASP A 251 -1.88 -27.24 7.01
CA ASP A 251 -0.60 -26.68 6.59
C ASP A 251 -0.25 -25.36 7.27
N GLN A 252 -1.24 -24.47 7.46
CA GLN A 252 -1.03 -23.17 8.09
C GLN A 252 -0.53 -23.27 9.54
N TYR A 253 -0.79 -24.40 10.22
CA TYR A 253 -0.45 -24.66 11.63
C TYR A 253 0.61 -25.78 11.79
N LEU A 254 1.30 -26.17 10.71
CA LEU A 254 2.38 -27.15 10.82
C LEU A 254 3.54 -26.56 11.65
N PRO A 255 4.09 -27.29 12.63
CA PRO A 255 5.22 -26.80 13.41
C PRO A 255 6.43 -26.47 12.55
N GLY A 256 7.28 -25.57 13.06
CA GLY A 256 8.54 -25.23 12.42
C GLY A 256 9.51 -26.41 12.35
N PHE A 257 10.27 -26.49 11.26
CA PHE A 257 11.29 -27.49 11.02
C PHE A 257 12.56 -26.90 10.41
N VAL A 258 13.68 -27.58 10.66
CA VAL A 258 15.00 -27.29 10.07
C VAL A 258 15.49 -28.53 9.33
N ILE A 259 16.14 -28.35 8.19
CA ILE A 259 16.77 -29.44 7.46
C ILE A 259 18.23 -29.55 7.87
N GLY A 260 18.64 -30.76 8.23
CA GLY A 260 19.99 -31.08 8.69
C GLY A 260 20.76 -31.93 7.68
N ASP A 261 22.08 -31.83 7.71
CA ASP A 261 22.97 -32.75 7.00
C ASP A 261 22.93 -34.16 7.63
N SER A 262 23.78 -35.07 7.15
CA SER A 262 23.88 -36.43 7.69
C SER A 262 24.25 -36.50 9.17
N ASN A 263 24.81 -35.43 9.73
CA ASN A 263 25.18 -35.32 11.14
C ASN A 263 24.15 -34.50 11.95
N GLY A 264 23.04 -34.09 11.33
CA GLY A 264 22.01 -33.26 11.95
C GLY A 264 22.39 -31.79 12.08
N LYS A 265 23.43 -31.31 11.40
CA LYS A 265 23.79 -29.88 11.40
C LYS A 265 22.91 -29.12 10.41
N PRO A 266 22.30 -27.98 10.79
CA PRO A 266 21.48 -27.17 9.87
C PRO A 266 22.22 -26.79 8.59
N ILE A 267 21.60 -27.03 7.43
CA ILE A 267 22.25 -26.88 6.12
C ILE A 267 22.17 -25.47 5.52
N GLY A 268 21.37 -24.58 6.11
CA GLY A 268 21.04 -23.29 5.51
C GLY A 268 20.65 -22.22 6.52
N LYS A 269 21.43 -22.07 7.58
CA LYS A 269 21.38 -20.87 8.42
C LYS A 269 21.67 -19.63 7.57
N VAL A 270 21.05 -18.52 7.91
CA VAL A 270 21.45 -17.21 7.37
C VAL A 270 22.66 -16.71 8.14
N GLU A 271 23.73 -16.41 7.42
CA GLU A 271 25.04 -15.99 7.93
C GLU A 271 25.42 -14.60 7.42
N ASP A 272 26.50 -14.03 7.97
CA ASP A 272 27.08 -12.78 7.47
C ASP A 272 27.47 -12.91 5.99
N ASN A 273 27.21 -11.84 5.23
CA ASN A 273 27.44 -11.70 3.79
C ASN A 273 26.50 -12.51 2.90
N ASP A 274 25.52 -13.24 3.44
CA ASP A 274 24.48 -13.86 2.64
C ASP A 274 23.56 -12.80 1.99
N SER A 275 22.87 -13.20 0.92
CA SER A 275 21.79 -12.40 0.33
C SER A 275 20.44 -13.04 0.64
N VAL A 276 19.45 -12.24 1.03
CA VAL A 276 18.12 -12.74 1.41
C VAL A 276 17.05 -11.99 0.63
N VAL A 277 16.24 -12.72 -0.11
CA VAL A 277 15.05 -12.19 -0.77
C VAL A 277 13.80 -12.71 -0.07
N PHE A 278 13.02 -11.81 0.51
CA PHE A 278 11.66 -12.13 0.95
C PHE A 278 10.70 -11.99 -0.23
N PHE A 279 10.27 -13.11 -0.81
CA PHE A 279 9.60 -13.09 -2.11
C PHE A 279 8.07 -12.86 -2.03
N ASN A 280 7.53 -12.62 -0.85
CA ASN A 280 6.15 -12.15 -0.73
C ASN A 280 6.05 -10.72 -1.29
N PHE A 281 5.04 -10.45 -2.11
CA PHE A 281 4.76 -9.12 -2.67
C PHE A 281 3.75 -8.32 -1.84
N ARG A 282 2.96 -8.98 -0.98
CA ARG A 282 1.98 -8.32 -0.10
C ARG A 282 2.60 -7.97 1.24
N GLY A 283 2.41 -6.72 1.67
CA GLY A 283 3.14 -6.12 2.79
C GLY A 283 2.68 -6.49 4.21
N ASP A 284 1.38 -6.73 4.45
CA ASP A 284 0.83 -6.83 5.82
C ASP A 284 1.54 -7.87 6.71
N ARG A 285 1.91 -9.03 6.14
CA ARG A 285 2.67 -10.11 6.82
C ARG A 285 4.16 -10.14 6.52
N ALA A 286 4.67 -9.08 5.88
CA ALA A 286 6.04 -8.97 5.40
C ALA A 286 6.85 -7.94 6.18
N ILE A 287 6.17 -6.95 6.78
CA ILE A 287 6.78 -5.83 7.49
C ILE A 287 7.64 -6.33 8.66
N GLU A 288 7.10 -7.14 9.57
CA GLU A 288 7.78 -7.48 10.84
C GLU A 288 9.08 -8.27 10.63
N ILE A 289 9.06 -9.28 9.75
CA ILE A 289 10.26 -10.02 9.39
C ILE A 289 11.27 -9.15 8.65
N SER A 290 10.81 -8.23 7.78
CA SER A 290 11.68 -7.28 7.09
C SER A 290 12.37 -6.33 8.07
N ARG A 291 11.63 -5.86 9.09
CA ARG A 291 12.19 -5.07 10.19
C ARG A 291 13.23 -5.87 10.96
N ALA A 292 12.98 -7.14 11.25
CA ALA A 292 13.95 -7.99 11.94
C ALA A 292 15.29 -8.13 11.18
N PHE A 293 15.24 -8.17 9.84
CA PHE A 293 16.43 -8.20 8.98
C PHE A 293 17.10 -6.83 8.74
N THR A 294 16.40 -5.71 8.94
CA THR A 294 16.90 -4.39 8.48
C THR A 294 17.09 -3.35 9.58
N GLU A 295 16.42 -3.48 10.73
CA GLU A 295 16.54 -2.55 11.86
C GLU A 295 17.66 -2.97 12.80
N GLU A 296 18.72 -2.15 12.93
CA GLU A 296 19.83 -2.46 13.85
C GLU A 296 19.39 -2.57 15.31
N SER A 297 18.41 -1.76 15.72
CA SER A 297 17.93 -1.66 17.12
C SER A 297 16.51 -2.21 17.31
N LEU A 298 16.23 -3.42 16.82
CA LEU A 298 14.96 -4.11 17.09
C LEU A 298 14.87 -4.57 18.55
N THR A 299 13.82 -4.19 19.27
CA THR A 299 13.58 -4.56 20.68
C THR A 299 12.44 -5.55 20.89
N ASN A 300 11.72 -5.92 19.82
CA ASN A 300 10.52 -6.75 19.91
C ASN A 300 10.79 -8.21 20.34
N PHE A 301 11.99 -8.74 20.06
CA PHE A 301 12.47 -10.03 20.56
C PHE A 301 14.01 -10.10 20.54
N ASN A 302 14.59 -11.11 21.21
CA ASN A 302 16.04 -11.32 21.20
C ASN A 302 16.48 -12.10 19.96
N ARG A 303 17.01 -11.38 18.97
CA ARG A 303 17.51 -11.98 17.72
C ARG A 303 18.69 -12.95 17.90
N LYS A 304 19.39 -12.93 19.04
CA LYS A 304 20.67 -13.63 19.29
C LYS A 304 21.80 -13.15 18.38
N ARG A 305 21.67 -13.32 17.07
CA ARG A 305 22.56 -12.74 16.05
C ARG A 305 21.78 -11.80 15.16
N PHE A 306 22.50 -10.83 14.57
CA PHE A 306 21.97 -9.95 13.54
C PHE A 306 22.93 -10.01 12.35
N PRO A 307 22.77 -11.00 11.44
CA PRO A 307 23.71 -11.22 10.37
C PRO A 307 23.70 -10.05 9.38
N LYS A 308 24.87 -9.64 8.92
CA LYS A 308 25.05 -8.58 7.92
C LYS A 308 24.73 -9.13 6.54
N VAL A 309 23.45 -9.11 6.19
CA VAL A 309 22.94 -9.62 4.91
C VAL A 309 22.60 -8.51 3.94
N GLU A 310 22.61 -8.83 2.65
CA GLU A 310 21.96 -8.03 1.61
C GLU A 310 20.49 -8.46 1.51
N PHE A 311 19.60 -7.77 2.23
CA PHE A 311 18.17 -8.07 2.29
C PHE A 311 17.36 -7.23 1.29
N ALA A 312 16.46 -7.88 0.55
CA ALA A 312 15.46 -7.22 -0.28
C ALA A 312 14.08 -7.90 -0.16
N GLY A 313 13.01 -7.08 -0.21
CA GLY A 313 11.65 -7.59 -0.43
C GLY A 313 11.33 -7.73 -1.91
N MET A 314 10.30 -8.50 -2.26
CA MET A 314 9.77 -8.50 -3.64
C MET A 314 9.27 -7.10 -4.02
N MET A 315 8.53 -6.45 -3.12
CA MET A 315 8.01 -5.09 -3.26
C MET A 315 8.33 -4.29 -1.99
N GLN A 316 8.06 -2.99 -2.03
CA GLN A 316 7.97 -2.18 -0.82
C GLN A 316 6.67 -2.53 -0.09
N TYR A 317 6.76 -2.82 1.20
CA TYR A 317 5.65 -3.28 2.05
C TYR A 317 4.97 -2.14 2.80
N ASP A 318 5.74 -1.11 3.14
CA ASP A 318 5.26 0.13 3.74
C ASP A 318 5.98 1.31 3.07
N GLY A 319 5.23 2.11 2.32
CA GLY A 319 5.74 3.26 1.60
C GLY A 319 6.14 4.41 2.54
N ASP A 320 5.38 4.59 3.62
CA ASP A 320 5.57 5.69 4.58
C ASP A 320 6.75 5.43 5.50
N LEU A 321 6.91 4.19 5.97
CA LEU A 321 8.02 3.76 6.82
C LEU A 321 9.25 3.29 6.02
N PHE A 322 9.15 3.27 4.69
CA PHE A 322 10.18 2.78 3.78
C PHE A 322 10.65 1.34 4.07
N ILE A 323 9.70 0.43 4.30
CA ILE A 323 9.98 -0.96 4.68
C ILE A 323 9.67 -1.92 3.51
N PRO A 324 10.59 -2.82 3.13
CA PRO A 324 12.02 -2.70 3.35
C PRO A 324 12.59 -1.54 2.51
N LYS A 325 13.78 -1.08 2.90
CA LYS A 325 14.51 -0.04 2.15
C LYS A 325 14.89 -0.47 0.73
N GLN A 326 14.99 -1.78 0.50
CA GLN A 326 15.40 -2.36 -0.78
C GLN A 326 14.34 -3.37 -1.23
N TYR A 327 13.92 -3.24 -2.49
CA TYR A 327 12.90 -4.11 -3.08
C TYR A 327 13.22 -4.37 -4.56
N LEU A 328 12.76 -5.52 -5.07
CA LEU A 328 13.08 -5.99 -6.42
C LEU A 328 12.19 -5.36 -7.49
N VAL A 329 10.90 -5.21 -7.20
CA VAL A 329 9.91 -4.66 -8.12
C VAL A 329 9.54 -3.26 -7.65
N ALA A 330 9.93 -2.27 -8.44
CA ALA A 330 9.54 -0.89 -8.19
C ALA A 330 8.03 -0.72 -8.43
N PRO A 331 7.39 0.23 -7.72
CA PRO A 331 6.02 0.65 -8.04
C PRO A 331 5.85 0.94 -9.54
N PRO A 332 4.63 0.81 -10.09
CA PRO A 332 4.42 0.96 -11.52
C PRO A 332 4.89 2.34 -11.98
N ALA A 333 5.63 2.38 -13.10
CA ALA A 333 5.98 3.64 -13.74
C ALA A 333 4.70 4.23 -14.36
N ILE A 334 4.08 5.17 -13.64
CA ILE A 334 2.86 5.82 -14.09
C ILE A 334 3.27 7.04 -14.93
N ASP A 335 3.07 6.92 -16.24
CA ASP A 335 3.28 7.97 -17.22
C ASP A 335 2.02 8.83 -17.39
N ARG A 336 2.03 9.86 -18.25
CA ARG A 336 0.83 10.53 -18.76
C ARG A 336 -0.13 10.95 -17.65
N THR A 337 0.37 11.46 -16.53
CA THR A 337 -0.45 11.90 -15.40
C THR A 337 -1.10 13.24 -15.71
N MET A 338 -2.15 13.59 -14.96
CA MET A 338 -2.79 14.90 -15.11
C MET A 338 -1.79 16.04 -14.87
N GLY A 339 -0.90 15.89 -13.89
CA GLY A 339 0.15 16.85 -13.63
C GLY A 339 1.09 17.06 -14.81
N GLU A 340 1.46 15.97 -15.49
CA GLU A 340 2.32 16.01 -16.68
C GLU A 340 1.62 16.68 -17.87
N TYR A 341 0.34 16.37 -18.11
CA TYR A 341 -0.44 17.02 -19.16
C TYR A 341 -0.62 18.52 -18.90
N PHE A 342 -0.97 18.91 -17.68
CA PHE A 342 -1.13 20.32 -17.31
C PHE A 342 0.17 21.10 -17.47
N ALA A 343 1.30 20.55 -17.04
CA ALA A 343 2.61 21.18 -17.24
C ALA A 343 2.95 21.38 -18.72
N ASN A 344 2.61 20.41 -19.59
CA ASN A 344 2.83 20.52 -21.04
C ASN A 344 1.87 21.51 -21.72
N GLU A 345 0.65 21.66 -21.21
CA GLU A 345 -0.37 22.60 -21.72
C GLU A 345 -0.22 24.02 -21.17
N GLY A 346 0.80 24.30 -20.35
CA GLY A 346 1.01 25.62 -19.77
C GLY A 346 0.06 25.94 -18.60
N VAL A 347 -0.59 24.94 -18.02
CA VAL A 347 -1.51 25.10 -16.88
C VAL A 347 -0.70 25.10 -15.60
N ALA A 348 -0.71 26.24 -14.88
CA ALA A 348 -0.02 26.34 -13.59
C ALA A 348 -0.75 25.55 -12.50
N GLN A 349 0.02 24.91 -11.62
CA GLN A 349 -0.46 23.98 -10.61
C GLN A 349 0.11 24.30 -9.24
N TYR A 350 -0.72 24.12 -8.21
CA TYR A 350 -0.31 24.25 -6.82
C TYR A 350 -0.65 22.98 -6.05
N ALA A 351 0.33 22.41 -5.34
CA ALA A 351 0.16 21.24 -4.48
C ALA A 351 0.57 21.59 -3.05
N LEU A 352 -0.28 21.29 -2.08
CA LEU A 352 -0.04 21.64 -0.68
C LEU A 352 -0.48 20.53 0.26
N SER A 353 0.38 20.19 1.22
CA SER A 353 0.02 19.38 2.38
C SER A 353 1.08 19.55 3.47
N GLU A 354 0.89 18.86 4.59
CA GLU A 354 1.93 18.73 5.61
C GLU A 354 2.89 17.57 5.30
N THR A 355 4.02 17.49 6.01
CA THR A 355 5.08 16.50 5.78
C THR A 355 4.54 15.07 5.59
N GLN A 356 3.55 14.64 6.39
CA GLN A 356 2.98 13.29 6.31
C GLN A 356 2.35 12.97 4.94
N LYS A 357 1.70 13.94 4.28
CA LYS A 357 0.98 13.73 3.02
C LYS A 357 1.51 14.59 1.86
N TYR A 358 2.66 15.24 2.05
CA TYR A 358 3.35 16.01 1.00
C TYR A 358 3.77 15.13 -0.19
N GLY A 359 4.35 13.96 0.08
CA GLY A 359 4.68 12.98 -0.96
C GLY A 359 3.45 12.50 -1.74
N HIS A 360 2.32 12.37 -1.06
CA HIS A 360 1.05 11.95 -1.67
C HIS A 360 0.53 12.95 -2.69
N VAL A 361 0.54 14.25 -2.38
CA VAL A 361 0.16 15.29 -3.34
C VAL A 361 1.27 15.66 -4.32
N THR A 362 2.45 15.04 -4.29
CA THR A 362 3.55 15.35 -5.23
C THR A 362 4.04 14.09 -5.93
N PHE A 363 4.84 13.27 -5.26
CA PHE A 363 5.45 12.05 -5.77
C PHE A 363 4.43 11.03 -6.31
N PHE A 364 3.49 10.58 -5.47
CA PHE A 364 2.49 9.57 -5.84
C PHE A 364 1.49 10.13 -6.86
N TRP A 365 1.01 11.36 -6.64
CA TRP A 365 0.18 12.09 -7.61
C TRP A 365 0.77 12.14 -9.02
N ASN A 366 2.10 12.30 -9.10
CA ASN A 366 2.84 12.39 -10.36
C ASN A 366 3.27 11.02 -10.90
N GLY A 367 2.77 9.92 -10.32
CA GLY A 367 3.05 8.59 -10.78
C GLY A 367 4.38 8.04 -10.28
N ASN A 368 4.63 8.21 -8.99
CA ASN A 368 5.87 7.83 -8.31
C ASN A 368 7.10 8.55 -8.91
N LYS A 369 6.93 9.84 -9.25
CA LYS A 369 8.00 10.69 -9.82
C LYS A 369 8.25 11.90 -8.94
N SER A 370 9.49 12.02 -8.46
CA SER A 370 9.93 13.18 -7.68
C SER A 370 10.26 14.36 -8.59
N GLY A 371 10.15 15.56 -8.04
CA GLY A 371 10.47 16.80 -8.77
C GLY A 371 9.32 17.31 -9.63
N TYR A 372 9.61 18.38 -10.37
CA TYR A 372 8.64 19.06 -11.24
C TYR A 372 8.72 18.54 -12.67
N PHE A 373 7.58 18.43 -13.34
CA PHE A 373 7.54 18.30 -14.80
C PHE A 373 7.94 19.63 -15.46
N ASN A 374 7.50 20.76 -14.90
CA ASN A 374 7.90 22.11 -15.29
C ASN A 374 7.92 23.05 -14.08
N GLN A 375 9.12 23.35 -13.57
CA GLN A 375 9.33 24.18 -12.37
C GLN A 375 8.79 25.62 -12.49
N LYS A 376 8.52 26.13 -13.71
CA LYS A 376 7.91 27.47 -13.89
C LYS A 376 6.39 27.47 -13.68
N LEU A 377 5.75 26.32 -13.79
CA LEU A 377 4.30 26.17 -13.72
C LEU A 377 3.84 25.48 -12.45
N GLU A 378 4.72 24.75 -11.78
CA GLU A 378 4.36 23.95 -10.62
C GLU A 378 4.95 24.55 -9.34
N THR A 379 4.12 24.68 -8.32
CA THR A 379 4.53 25.07 -6.97
C THR A 379 4.07 24.00 -6.00
N TYR A 380 5.03 23.37 -5.32
CA TYR A 380 4.77 22.36 -4.28
C TYR A 380 5.15 22.97 -2.95
N GLU A 381 4.20 23.01 -2.02
CA GLU A 381 4.37 23.61 -0.72
C GLU A 381 4.17 22.58 0.39
N GLU A 382 5.14 22.52 1.30
CA GLU A 382 5.15 21.61 2.43
C GLU A 382 5.01 22.41 3.73
N VAL A 383 3.98 22.12 4.51
CA VAL A 383 3.90 22.56 5.90
C VAL A 383 4.59 21.52 6.77
N LYS A 384 5.61 21.92 7.55
CA LYS A 384 6.31 20.95 8.40
C LYS A 384 5.40 20.40 9.50
N SER A 385 5.22 19.08 9.52
CA SER A 385 4.43 18.38 10.55
C SER A 385 5.12 18.43 11.92
N ASP A 386 4.33 18.34 12.98
CA ASP A 386 4.86 18.14 14.33
C ASP A 386 5.32 16.68 14.49
N ILE A 387 6.38 16.44 15.26
CA ILE A 387 6.90 15.09 15.56
C ILE A 387 6.31 14.64 16.90
N ILE A 388 5.03 14.25 16.88
CA ILE A 388 4.25 13.82 18.05
C ILE A 388 3.23 12.74 17.65
N PRO A 389 2.74 11.92 18.58
CA PRO A 389 1.53 11.14 18.35
C PRO A 389 0.36 12.06 17.97
N PHE A 390 -0.29 11.77 16.84
CA PHE A 390 -1.26 12.70 16.25
C PHE A 390 -2.55 12.85 17.06
N ASP A 391 -2.89 11.89 17.93
CA ASP A 391 -4.05 11.98 18.82
C ASP A 391 -3.88 13.03 19.93
N GLN A 392 -2.64 13.42 20.24
CA GLN A 392 -2.35 14.50 21.18
C GLN A 392 -2.64 15.88 20.59
N LYS A 393 -2.57 16.02 19.26
CA LYS A 393 -2.83 17.26 18.52
C LYS A 393 -3.61 16.96 17.23
N PRO A 394 -4.89 16.57 17.35
CA PRO A 394 -5.66 16.06 16.22
C PRO A 394 -5.98 17.11 15.15
N GLU A 395 -5.81 18.41 15.45
CA GLU A 395 -5.86 19.48 14.46
C GLU A 395 -4.68 19.46 13.46
N MET A 396 -3.57 18.79 13.84
CA MET A 396 -2.34 18.67 13.07
C MET A 396 -1.90 20.03 12.48
N LYS A 397 -1.76 20.13 11.15
CA LYS A 397 -1.42 21.37 10.44
C LYS A 397 -2.57 21.92 9.59
N ALA A 398 -3.81 21.52 9.86
CA ALA A 398 -4.97 21.93 9.06
C ALA A 398 -5.11 23.46 8.96
N LYS A 399 -4.80 24.19 10.03
CA LYS A 399 -4.86 25.66 10.02
C LYS A 399 -3.82 26.27 9.10
N GLU A 400 -2.55 25.88 9.24
CA GLU A 400 -1.44 26.40 8.44
C GLU A 400 -1.62 26.05 6.96
N ILE A 401 -2.06 24.83 6.65
CA ILE A 401 -2.46 24.43 5.29
C ILE A 401 -3.56 25.35 4.77
N THR A 402 -4.59 25.61 5.57
CA THR A 402 -5.69 26.51 5.17
C THR A 402 -5.21 27.94 4.94
N ASP A 403 -4.34 28.46 5.80
CA ASP A 403 -3.80 29.81 5.68
C ASP A 403 -3.04 29.98 4.35
N ASN A 404 -2.19 29.01 3.99
CA ASN A 404 -1.43 29.04 2.75
C ASN A 404 -2.32 28.82 1.52
N LEU A 405 -3.32 27.94 1.63
CA LEU A 405 -4.31 27.70 0.58
C LEU A 405 -5.12 28.96 0.25
N VAL A 406 -5.54 29.71 1.26
CA VAL A 406 -6.27 30.98 1.08
C VAL A 406 -5.42 31.98 0.28
N LEU A 407 -4.12 32.07 0.57
CA LEU A 407 -3.19 32.92 -0.19
C LEU A 407 -3.03 32.44 -1.64
N ALA A 408 -2.93 31.13 -1.85
CA ALA A 408 -2.80 30.55 -3.19
C ALA A 408 -4.05 30.80 -4.05
N LEU A 409 -5.25 30.60 -3.49
CA LEU A 409 -6.52 30.86 -4.17
C LEU A 409 -6.66 32.33 -4.57
N THR A 410 -6.46 33.24 -3.63
CA THR A 410 -6.61 34.69 -3.86
C THR A 410 -5.54 35.27 -4.80
N SER A 411 -4.42 34.58 -5.00
CA SER A 411 -3.40 35.01 -5.97
C SER A 411 -3.85 34.88 -7.43
N HIS A 412 -4.84 34.02 -7.72
CA HIS A 412 -5.30 33.65 -9.07
C HIS A 412 -4.19 33.13 -10.02
N LYS A 413 -3.02 32.74 -9.50
CA LYS A 413 -1.89 32.26 -10.31
C LYS A 413 -2.07 30.85 -10.82
N PHE A 414 -2.88 30.04 -10.14
CA PHE A 414 -2.98 28.60 -10.35
C PHE A 414 -4.38 28.23 -10.82
N PRO A 415 -4.59 27.83 -12.08
CA PRO A 415 -5.85 27.25 -12.52
C PRO A 415 -6.17 25.93 -11.81
N PHE A 416 -5.17 25.11 -11.46
CA PHE A 416 -5.37 23.87 -10.72
C PHE A 416 -4.68 23.92 -9.35
N LEU A 417 -5.44 23.65 -8.29
CA LEU A 417 -4.92 23.49 -6.94
C LEU A 417 -5.33 22.13 -6.40
N ARG A 418 -4.41 21.44 -5.72
CA ARG A 418 -4.68 20.21 -4.98
C ARG A 418 -4.13 20.30 -3.57
N VAL A 419 -4.93 19.84 -2.60
CA VAL A 419 -4.58 19.90 -1.19
C VAL A 419 -4.97 18.61 -0.51
N ASN A 420 -4.11 18.08 0.34
CA ASN A 420 -4.44 16.95 1.22
C ASN A 420 -4.44 17.41 2.68
N TYR A 421 -5.53 17.10 3.40
CA TYR A 421 -5.62 17.18 4.85
C TYR A 421 -5.49 15.78 5.46
N ALA A 422 -4.44 15.59 6.26
CA ALA A 422 -4.03 14.29 6.80
C ALA A 422 -4.86 13.83 8.01
N ASN A 423 -5.72 14.69 8.57
CA ASN A 423 -6.32 14.52 9.90
C ASN A 423 -7.13 13.22 10.04
N GLY A 424 -7.98 12.88 9.06
CA GLY A 424 -8.85 11.71 9.13
C GLY A 424 -8.05 10.42 9.25
N ASP A 425 -7.01 10.29 8.43
CA ASP A 425 -6.16 9.12 8.37
C ASP A 425 -5.16 9.03 9.53
N MET A 426 -4.32 10.06 9.70
CA MET A 426 -3.21 10.01 10.64
C MET A 426 -3.69 9.93 12.09
N VAL A 427 -4.82 10.58 12.41
CA VAL A 427 -5.46 10.44 13.72
C VAL A 427 -6.27 9.14 13.78
N GLY A 428 -6.90 8.70 12.69
CA GLY A 428 -7.59 7.42 12.58
C GLY A 428 -6.68 6.22 12.94
N HIS A 429 -5.44 6.24 12.45
CA HIS A 429 -4.41 5.23 12.77
C HIS A 429 -4.07 5.09 14.25
N THR A 430 -4.37 6.10 15.08
CA THR A 430 -4.18 6.00 16.53
C THR A 430 -5.22 5.13 17.23
N GLY A 431 -6.35 4.83 16.56
CA GLY A 431 -7.50 4.17 17.16
C GLY A 431 -8.25 5.04 18.18
N ASN A 432 -7.86 6.30 18.36
CA ASN A 432 -8.47 7.21 19.32
C ASN A 432 -9.69 7.92 18.70
N MET A 433 -10.88 7.36 18.95
CA MET A 433 -12.15 7.88 18.46
C MET A 433 -12.36 9.37 18.79
N ASP A 434 -12.14 9.78 20.03
CA ASP A 434 -12.45 11.16 20.44
C ASP A 434 -11.42 12.16 19.88
N ALA A 435 -10.15 11.76 19.72
CA ALA A 435 -9.18 12.57 19.00
C ALA A 435 -9.55 12.69 17.52
N THR A 436 -9.94 11.60 16.87
CA THR A 436 -10.35 11.58 15.45
C THR A 436 -11.54 12.50 15.22
N VAL A 437 -12.56 12.45 16.09
CA VAL A 437 -13.71 13.36 16.06
C VAL A 437 -13.27 14.82 16.16
N ARG A 438 -12.42 15.18 17.13
CA ARG A 438 -11.92 16.55 17.28
C ARG A 438 -11.14 17.02 16.05
N GLY A 439 -10.34 16.15 15.45
CA GLY A 439 -9.59 16.45 14.23
C GLY A 439 -10.51 16.75 13.05
N LEU A 440 -11.55 15.94 12.86
CA LEU A 440 -12.57 16.13 11.84
C LEU A 440 -13.40 17.42 12.05
N GLU A 441 -13.78 17.73 13.29
CA GLU A 441 -14.49 18.99 13.63
C GLU A 441 -13.61 20.22 13.36
N TYR A 442 -12.32 20.16 13.71
CA TYR A 442 -11.39 21.24 13.41
C TYR A 442 -11.18 21.43 11.90
N LEU A 443 -11.12 20.33 11.17
CA LEU A 443 -11.04 20.34 9.72
C LEU A 443 -12.28 20.99 9.08
N ASP A 444 -13.48 20.77 9.63
CA ASP A 444 -14.70 21.43 9.13
C ASP A 444 -14.66 22.96 9.27
N VAL A 445 -14.09 23.48 10.38
CA VAL A 445 -13.85 24.92 10.57
C VAL A 445 -12.88 25.46 9.50
N CYS A 446 -11.86 24.67 9.14
CA CYS A 446 -10.96 25.02 8.05
C CYS A 446 -11.67 25.03 6.69
N LEU A 447 -12.53 24.04 6.43
CA LEU A 447 -13.35 23.96 5.21
C LEU A 447 -14.33 25.13 5.09
N GLU A 448 -14.87 25.66 6.20
CA GLU A 448 -15.69 26.88 6.18
C GLU A 448 -14.94 28.06 5.55
N ARG A 449 -13.69 28.26 6.00
CA ARG A 449 -12.82 29.33 5.50
C ARG A 449 -12.51 29.15 4.02
N VAL A 450 -12.18 27.92 3.61
CA VAL A 450 -11.90 27.61 2.20
C VAL A 450 -13.13 27.84 1.33
N LYS A 451 -14.31 27.36 1.74
CA LYS A 451 -15.55 27.55 1.01
C LYS A 451 -15.85 29.03 0.79
N LYS A 452 -15.69 29.86 1.83
CA LYS A 452 -15.88 31.31 1.72
C LYS A 452 -14.95 31.94 0.66
N ILE A 453 -13.68 31.55 0.60
CA ILE A 453 -12.77 32.04 -0.43
C ILE A 453 -13.14 31.52 -1.82
N CYS A 454 -13.63 30.29 -1.94
CA CYS A 454 -14.16 29.79 -3.21
C CYS A 454 -15.35 30.62 -3.71
N ASP A 455 -16.23 31.05 -2.79
CA ASP A 455 -17.34 31.97 -3.12
C ASP A 455 -16.83 33.32 -3.64
N GLU A 456 -15.85 33.92 -2.95
CA GLU A 456 -15.27 35.22 -3.30
C GLU A 456 -14.50 35.19 -4.63
N THR A 457 -13.78 34.10 -4.90
CA THR A 457 -12.93 33.95 -6.09
C THR A 457 -13.65 33.33 -7.29
N GLY A 458 -14.85 32.78 -7.08
CA GLY A 458 -15.57 31.99 -8.08
C GLY A 458 -14.88 30.67 -8.43
N THR A 459 -14.11 30.12 -7.49
CA THR A 459 -13.39 28.84 -7.64
C THR A 459 -14.36 27.68 -7.50
N VAL A 460 -14.29 26.70 -8.40
CA VAL A 460 -15.00 25.43 -8.24
C VAL A 460 -14.22 24.57 -7.25
N LEU A 461 -14.92 24.08 -6.23
CA LEU A 461 -14.36 23.25 -5.17
C LEU A 461 -14.86 21.81 -5.35
N CYS A 462 -13.92 20.88 -5.44
CA CYS A 462 -14.19 19.45 -5.39
C CYS A 462 -13.55 18.88 -4.12
N ILE A 463 -14.32 18.11 -3.35
CA ILE A 463 -13.82 17.45 -2.13
C ILE A 463 -14.04 15.96 -2.26
N THR A 464 -12.99 15.18 -2.02
CA THR A 464 -13.06 13.73 -1.93
C THR A 464 -12.05 13.18 -0.92
N ALA A 465 -11.87 11.85 -0.89
CA ALA A 465 -10.82 11.18 -0.14
C ALA A 465 -10.12 10.16 -1.06
N ASP A 466 -8.97 9.67 -0.62
CA ASP A 466 -8.17 8.64 -1.28
C ASP A 466 -8.54 7.22 -0.82
N HIS A 467 -8.98 7.07 0.43
CA HIS A 467 -9.56 5.84 0.99
C HIS A 467 -10.34 6.15 2.29
N GLY A 468 -10.84 5.12 2.97
CA GLY A 468 -11.44 5.23 4.31
C GLY A 468 -10.48 4.84 5.44
N ASN A 469 -10.71 5.41 6.62
CA ASN A 469 -10.06 5.13 7.90
C ASN A 469 -10.99 5.57 9.06
N ALA A 470 -11.20 6.88 9.21
CA ALA A 470 -12.00 7.49 10.29
C ALA A 470 -13.48 7.06 10.31
N ASP A 471 -13.98 6.50 9.22
CA ASP A 471 -15.31 5.94 9.06
C ASP A 471 -15.51 4.59 9.79
N GLU A 472 -14.44 3.93 10.26
CA GLU A 472 -14.53 2.70 11.06
C GLU A 472 -13.37 2.57 12.06
N MET A 473 -13.53 3.20 13.23
CA MET A 473 -12.54 3.26 14.32
C MET A 473 -12.56 2.06 15.27
N TYR A 474 -13.52 1.14 15.12
CA TYR A 474 -13.65 -0.06 15.96
C TYR A 474 -13.62 -1.32 15.11
N GLN A 475 -13.10 -2.42 15.66
CA GLN A 475 -13.22 -3.73 15.04
C GLN A 475 -14.67 -4.16 15.05
N LEU A 476 -15.13 -4.76 13.95
CA LEU A 476 -16.51 -5.20 13.80
C LEU A 476 -16.59 -6.72 13.66
N THR A 477 -17.57 -7.31 14.34
CA THR A 477 -17.96 -8.70 14.12
C THR A 477 -18.44 -8.92 12.69
N LYS A 478 -18.57 -10.19 12.27
CA LYS A 478 -19.20 -10.55 10.97
C LYS A 478 -20.61 -9.99 10.76
N LYS A 479 -21.29 -9.56 11.82
CA LYS A 479 -22.62 -8.92 11.77
C LYS A 479 -22.54 -7.39 11.65
N GLY A 480 -21.34 -6.82 11.56
CA GLY A 480 -21.11 -5.38 11.47
C GLY A 480 -21.28 -4.63 12.78
N ILE A 481 -21.24 -5.32 13.93
CA ILE A 481 -21.39 -4.74 15.27
C ILE A 481 -20.02 -4.60 15.91
N ALA A 482 -19.75 -3.48 16.58
CA ALA A 482 -18.50 -3.25 17.31
C ALA A 482 -18.17 -4.40 18.28
N GLU A 483 -16.96 -4.92 18.16
CA GLU A 483 -16.41 -5.91 19.09
C GLU A 483 -16.08 -5.26 20.42
N THR A 484 -16.36 -5.96 21.51
CA THR A 484 -16.10 -5.47 22.86
C THR A 484 -15.00 -6.26 23.52
N ALA A 485 -14.01 -5.57 24.08
CA ALA A 485 -12.98 -6.17 24.93
C ALA A 485 -13.56 -6.64 26.28
N LYS A 486 -12.75 -7.36 27.06
CA LYS A 486 -13.16 -7.91 28.37
C LYS A 486 -13.59 -6.83 29.37
N ASP A 487 -13.11 -5.60 29.21
CA ASP A 487 -13.43 -4.44 30.05
C ASP A 487 -14.72 -3.71 29.64
N GLY A 488 -15.42 -4.20 28.60
CA GLY A 488 -16.66 -3.60 28.12
C GLY A 488 -16.47 -2.47 27.11
N LYS A 489 -15.24 -2.12 26.72
CA LYS A 489 -14.97 -1.08 25.71
C LYS A 489 -14.86 -1.66 24.30
N PRO A 490 -15.21 -0.89 23.26
CA PRO A 490 -14.96 -1.31 21.88
C PRO A 490 -13.48 -1.56 21.62
N VAL A 491 -13.16 -2.58 20.83
CA VAL A 491 -11.77 -2.86 20.40
C VAL A 491 -11.40 -1.85 19.30
N PRO A 492 -10.36 -1.02 19.47
CA PRO A 492 -9.94 -0.07 18.46
C PRO A 492 -9.52 -0.76 17.16
N LYS A 493 -9.84 -0.13 16.04
CA LYS A 493 -9.30 -0.43 14.73
C LYS A 493 -8.44 0.74 14.29
N THR A 494 -7.24 0.42 13.84
CA THR A 494 -6.22 1.40 13.42
C THR A 494 -5.92 1.30 11.93
N SER A 495 -6.51 0.34 11.20
CA SER A 495 -6.28 0.14 9.78
C SER A 495 -7.31 0.89 8.93
N HIS A 496 -7.03 1.03 7.64
CA HIS A 496 -7.98 1.55 6.65
C HIS A 496 -9.27 0.70 6.55
N THR A 497 -10.18 1.12 5.68
CA THR A 497 -11.47 0.47 5.45
C THR A 497 -11.67 0.10 3.97
N LEU A 498 -12.68 -0.75 3.72
CA LEU A 498 -13.18 -1.06 2.37
C LEU A 498 -14.31 -0.11 1.96
N ASN A 499 -14.58 0.93 2.74
CA ASN A 499 -15.70 1.81 2.49
C ASN A 499 -15.41 2.71 1.27
N PRO A 500 -16.44 3.03 0.46
CA PRO A 500 -16.29 4.03 -0.59
C PRO A 500 -16.03 5.41 0.01
N VAL A 501 -15.59 6.35 -0.83
CA VAL A 501 -15.40 7.75 -0.42
C VAL A 501 -16.42 8.65 -1.11
N GLN A 502 -16.78 9.76 -0.48
CA GLN A 502 -17.66 10.74 -1.12
C GLN A 502 -16.85 11.66 -2.04
N PHE A 503 -17.43 12.01 -3.18
CA PHE A 503 -16.98 13.11 -4.03
C PHE A 503 -18.10 14.13 -4.11
N VAL A 504 -17.85 15.35 -3.66
CA VAL A 504 -18.79 16.47 -3.76
C VAL A 504 -18.22 17.57 -4.64
N LEU A 505 -19.09 18.11 -5.51
CA LEU A 505 -18.79 19.23 -6.37
C LEU A 505 -19.56 20.48 -5.91
N TYR A 506 -18.81 21.51 -5.55
CA TYR A 506 -19.32 22.82 -5.20
C TYR A 506 -18.94 23.85 -6.29
N ASP A 507 -19.95 24.33 -7.01
CA ASP A 507 -19.84 25.40 -8.00
C ASP A 507 -20.56 26.66 -7.45
N PRO A 508 -19.84 27.76 -7.17
CA PRO A 508 -20.47 29.01 -6.71
C PRO A 508 -21.56 29.54 -7.66
N LYS A 509 -21.54 29.17 -8.94
CA LYS A 509 -22.54 29.57 -9.94
C LYS A 509 -23.69 28.57 -10.10
N GLY A 510 -23.57 27.37 -9.53
CA GLY A 510 -24.59 26.31 -9.56
C GLY A 510 -24.94 25.78 -10.95
N LYS A 511 -24.01 25.81 -11.92
CA LYS A 511 -24.26 25.40 -13.32
C LYS A 511 -23.77 23.99 -13.62
N ILE A 512 -22.75 23.52 -12.91
CA ILE A 512 -22.11 22.22 -13.19
C ILE A 512 -22.92 21.08 -12.56
N LYS A 513 -23.09 19.98 -13.29
CA LYS A 513 -23.86 18.80 -12.86
C LYS A 513 -23.03 17.52 -13.00
N LEU A 514 -23.28 16.56 -12.12
CA LEU A 514 -22.72 15.21 -12.24
C LEU A 514 -23.43 14.42 -13.33
N ASP A 515 -22.69 13.60 -14.06
CA ASP A 515 -23.25 12.69 -15.06
C ASP A 515 -23.99 11.53 -14.37
N GLN A 516 -25.31 11.52 -14.53
CA GLN A 516 -26.18 10.49 -13.97
C GLN A 516 -26.08 9.15 -14.72
N ASN A 517 -25.54 9.15 -15.93
CA ASN A 517 -25.43 7.95 -16.77
C ASN A 517 -24.15 7.15 -16.47
N LEU A 518 -23.20 7.75 -15.74
CA LEU A 518 -21.96 7.08 -15.39
C LEU A 518 -22.22 5.99 -14.34
N LYS A 519 -22.18 4.72 -14.78
CA LYS A 519 -22.50 3.56 -13.94
C LYS A 519 -21.43 3.28 -12.90
N GLU A 520 -20.17 3.23 -13.32
CA GLU A 520 -19.04 2.93 -12.45
C GLU A 520 -18.28 4.21 -12.11
N LYS A 521 -18.14 4.45 -10.80
CA LYS A 521 -17.49 5.64 -10.25
C LYS A 521 -16.41 5.19 -9.27
N GLY A 522 -15.20 5.70 -9.47
CA GLY A 522 -14.04 5.45 -8.63
C GLY A 522 -13.10 6.65 -8.66
N LEU A 523 -12.01 6.57 -7.92
CA LEU A 523 -11.00 7.64 -7.86
C LEU A 523 -10.48 8.04 -9.25
N ALA A 524 -10.40 7.07 -10.18
CA ALA A 524 -9.86 7.28 -11.52
C ALA A 524 -10.66 8.30 -12.35
N ASN A 525 -11.95 8.51 -12.03
CA ASN A 525 -12.78 9.49 -12.73
C ASN A 525 -12.42 10.94 -12.36
N VAL A 526 -11.73 11.17 -11.24
CA VAL A 526 -11.47 12.52 -10.72
C VAL A 526 -10.53 13.31 -11.62
N ALA A 527 -9.48 12.70 -12.18
CA ALA A 527 -8.53 13.39 -13.06
C ALA A 527 -9.23 13.97 -14.30
N ALA A 528 -10.04 13.15 -14.99
CA ALA A 528 -10.83 13.60 -16.13
C ALA A 528 -11.81 14.71 -15.75
N THR A 529 -12.39 14.64 -14.54
CA THR A 529 -13.27 15.68 -14.02
C THR A 529 -12.54 17.02 -13.86
N MET A 530 -11.31 17.03 -13.34
CA MET A 530 -10.53 18.26 -13.18
C MET A 530 -10.10 18.83 -14.54
N MET A 531 -9.66 17.98 -15.46
CA MET A 531 -9.34 18.38 -16.84
C MET A 531 -10.56 19.01 -17.53
N ASP A 532 -11.72 18.38 -17.37
CA ASP A 532 -12.95 18.90 -17.92
C ASP A 532 -13.28 20.28 -17.35
N LEU A 533 -13.25 20.46 -16.03
CA LEU A 533 -13.54 21.76 -15.42
C LEU A 533 -12.69 22.89 -16.00
N LEU A 534 -11.44 22.60 -16.37
CA LEU A 534 -10.47 23.53 -16.97
C LEU A 534 -10.51 23.61 -18.50
N GLY A 535 -11.44 22.93 -19.17
CA GLY A 535 -11.65 23.09 -20.61
C GLY A 535 -10.93 22.07 -21.48
N PHE A 536 -10.43 20.98 -20.92
CA PHE A 536 -9.71 19.95 -21.65
C PHE A 536 -10.48 18.63 -21.73
N GLU A 537 -10.45 17.98 -22.88
CA GLU A 537 -10.91 16.61 -23.06
C GLU A 537 -9.90 15.65 -22.41
N ALA A 538 -10.39 14.69 -21.65
CA ALA A 538 -9.55 13.66 -21.07
C ALA A 538 -8.86 12.83 -22.18
N PRO A 539 -7.57 12.50 -22.03
CA PRO A 539 -6.82 11.76 -23.03
C PRO A 539 -7.22 10.28 -23.06
N GLU A 540 -6.81 9.58 -24.11
CA GLU A 540 -7.11 8.15 -24.28
C GLU A 540 -6.62 7.30 -23.10
N GLY A 541 -7.50 6.42 -22.64
CA GLY A 541 -7.26 5.50 -21.52
C GLY A 541 -7.69 6.04 -20.15
N TYR A 542 -8.01 7.32 -20.03
CA TYR A 542 -8.57 7.86 -18.79
C TYR A 542 -10.00 7.37 -18.56
N HIS A 543 -10.37 7.20 -17.30
CA HIS A 543 -11.78 7.00 -16.94
C HIS A 543 -12.58 8.26 -17.25
N PRO A 544 -13.86 8.11 -17.64
CA PRO A 544 -14.71 9.24 -17.99
C PRO A 544 -14.91 10.17 -16.78
N SER A 545 -15.12 11.44 -17.09
CA SER A 545 -15.42 12.50 -16.13
C SER A 545 -16.68 12.22 -15.31
N LEU A 546 -16.70 12.65 -14.05
CA LEU A 546 -17.87 12.58 -13.18
C LEU A 546 -18.93 13.63 -13.54
N ILE A 547 -18.59 14.64 -14.35
CA ILE A 547 -19.50 15.72 -14.72
C ILE A 547 -20.05 15.54 -16.13
N GLN A 548 -21.28 16.02 -16.32
CA GLN A 548 -21.87 16.13 -17.64
C GLN A 548 -21.30 17.37 -18.33
N ARG A 549 -20.79 17.17 -19.55
CA ARG A 549 -20.44 18.26 -20.46
C ARG A 549 -21.39 18.28 -21.65
N ASN A 550 -21.91 19.46 -21.98
CA ASN A 550 -22.78 19.70 -23.14
C ASN A 550 -21.98 20.22 -24.33
#